data_AF-A0A942XVZ4-F1
#
_entry.id   AF-A0A942XVZ4-F1
#
_cell.length_a   1.000
_cell.length_b   1.000
_cell.length_c   1.000
_cell.angle_alpha   90.00
_cell.angle_beta   90.00
_cell.angle_gamma   90.00
#
_symmetry.space_group_name_H-M   'P 1'
#
loop_
_entity.id
_entity.type
_entity.pdbx_description
1 polymer ?
#
loop_
_entity_poly.entity_id
_entity_poly.type
_entity_poly.pdbx_seq_one_letter_code
_entity_poly.pdbx_strand_id
1 'polypeptide(L)'
;MRPEDFEALTPAEFIYAWLGWSEQEQIRQQQMWERERWAVWVLTSIQLDRKERRAMTEMFPLPWETEATETPEPLTMQERRERIKRILNASKHDEKQ
;
A
#
# COMPACT_ATOMS: atom_id res chain seq x y z
N MET A 1 -0.80 3.34 27.94
CA MET A 1 -1.25 4.39 28.88
C MET A 1 -1.63 3.71 30.18
N ARG A 2 -1.08 4.14 31.31
CA ARG A 2 -1.56 3.66 32.62
C ARG A 2 -2.85 4.42 32.96
N PRO A 3 -3.77 3.85 33.74
CA PRO A 3 -5.02 4.52 34.10
C PRO A 3 -4.81 5.92 34.70
N GLU A 4 -3.77 6.08 35.52
CA GLU A 4 -3.38 7.36 36.15
C GLU A 4 -3.02 8.45 35.12
N ASP A 5 -2.44 8.05 33.98
CA ASP A 5 -2.08 8.99 32.91
C ASP A 5 -3.33 9.52 32.18
N PHE A 6 -4.45 8.78 32.21
CA PHE A 6 -5.73 9.20 31.63
C PHE A 6 -6.45 10.23 32.51
N GLU A 7 -6.43 10.02 33.83
CA GLU A 7 -7.07 10.94 34.80
C GLU A 7 -6.43 12.33 34.83
N ALA A 8 -5.15 12.42 34.47
CA ALA A 8 -4.39 13.66 34.43
C ALA A 8 -4.54 14.44 33.11
N LEU A 9 -5.13 13.87 32.07
CA LEU A 9 -5.25 14.52 30.77
C LEU A 9 -6.32 15.61 30.76
N THR A 10 -6.00 16.71 30.08
CA THR A 10 -7.02 17.66 29.67
C THR A 10 -7.89 17.06 28.54
N PRO A 11 -9.14 17.52 28.38
CA PRO A 11 -9.99 17.08 27.27
C PRO A 11 -9.34 17.25 25.89
N ALA A 12 -8.55 18.31 25.70
CA ALA A 12 -7.85 18.54 24.44
C ALA A 12 -6.77 17.47 24.20
N GLU A 13 -5.93 17.18 25.20
CA GLU A 13 -4.89 16.15 25.07
C GLU A 13 -5.49 14.76 24.86
N PHE A 14 -6.63 14.47 25.51
CA PHE A 14 -7.38 13.24 25.23
C PHE A 14 -7.85 13.17 23.78
N ILE A 15 -8.44 14.24 23.24
CA ILE A 15 -8.92 14.26 21.84
C ILE A 15 -7.75 14.03 20.88
N TYR A 16 -6.59 14.66 21.10
CA TYR A 16 -5.42 14.45 20.24
C TYR A 16 -4.89 13.01 20.32
N ALA A 17 -4.78 12.46 21.53
CA ALA A 17 -4.37 11.07 21.72
C ALA A 17 -5.35 10.10 21.05
N TRP A 18 -6.66 10.35 21.17
CA TRP A 18 -7.70 9.57 20.53
C TRP A 18 -7.63 9.63 19.00
N LEU A 19 -7.46 10.84 18.43
CA LEU A 19 -7.35 11.02 16.98
C LEU A 19 -6.16 10.22 16.43
N GLY A 20 -4.99 10.36 17.05
CA GLY A 20 -3.79 9.62 16.63
C GLY A 20 -3.99 8.10 16.75
N TRP A 21 -4.58 7.62 17.84
CA TRP A 21 -4.90 6.19 17.99
C TRP A 21 -5.90 5.72 16.93
N SER A 22 -6.96 6.49 16.68
CA SER A 22 -8.02 6.12 15.73
C SER A 22 -7.50 6.03 14.30
N GLU A 23 -6.60 6.93 13.90
CA GLU A 23 -5.90 6.89 12.61
C GLU A 23 -5.03 5.64 12.50
N GLN A 24 -4.24 5.33 13.53
CA GLN A 24 -3.41 4.12 13.55
C GLN A 24 -4.24 2.85 13.47
N GLU A 25 -5.38 2.77 14.16
CA GLU A 25 -6.28 1.63 14.06
C GLU A 25 -6.91 1.51 12.68
N GLN A 26 -7.31 2.63 12.05
CA GLN A 26 -7.81 2.62 10.67
C GLN A 26 -6.76 2.08 9.71
N ILE A 27 -5.52 2.56 9.78
CA ILE A 27 -4.40 2.07 8.97
C ILE A 27 -4.18 0.57 9.20
N ARG A 28 -4.19 0.12 10.46
CA ARG A 28 -4.01 -1.30 10.81
C ARG A 28 -5.10 -2.17 10.19
N GLN A 29 -6.35 -1.72 10.26
CA GLN A 29 -7.48 -2.42 9.63
C GLN A 29 -7.31 -2.46 8.11
N GLN A 30 -7.02 -1.32 7.46
CA GLN A 30 -6.80 -1.26 6.02
C GLN A 30 -5.70 -2.22 5.56
N GLN A 31 -4.57 -2.27 6.25
CA GLN A 31 -3.49 -3.21 5.96
C GLN A 31 -3.91 -4.68 6.13
N MET A 32 -4.76 -4.99 7.12
CA MET A 32 -5.32 -6.34 7.27
C MET A 32 -6.19 -6.72 6.07
N TRP A 33 -7.08 -5.83 5.65
CA TRP A 33 -7.93 -6.03 4.48
C TRP A 33 -7.12 -6.15 3.20
N GLU A 34 -6.06 -5.36 3.04
CA GLU A 34 -5.16 -5.47 1.90
C GLU A 34 -4.51 -6.85 1.85
N ARG A 35 -3.91 -7.33 2.96
CA ARG A 35 -3.30 -8.67 3.01
C ARG A 35 -4.28 -9.77 2.62
N GLU A 36 -5.51 -9.70 3.12
CA GLU A 36 -6.55 -10.66 2.77
C GLU A 36 -6.92 -10.59 1.29
N ARG A 37 -7.09 -9.37 0.77
CA ARG A 37 -7.36 -9.15 -0.66
C ARG A 37 -6.24 -9.72 -1.54
N TRP A 38 -4.98 -9.55 -1.17
CA TRP A 38 -3.85 -10.14 -1.89
C TRP A 38 -3.96 -11.67 -1.92
N ALA A 39 -4.26 -12.30 -0.77
CA ALA A 39 -4.44 -13.75 -0.69
C ALA A 39 -5.58 -14.23 -1.59
N VAL A 40 -6.74 -13.56 -1.53
CA VAL A 40 -7.91 -13.87 -2.35
C VAL A 40 -7.59 -13.70 -3.84
N TRP A 41 -6.97 -12.59 -4.24
CA TRP A 41 -6.65 -12.33 -5.64
C TRP A 41 -5.68 -13.36 -6.22
N VAL A 42 -4.66 -13.78 -5.46
CA VAL A 42 -3.76 -14.87 -5.89
C VAL A 42 -4.55 -16.17 -6.09
N LEU A 43 -5.40 -16.54 -5.14
CA LEU A 43 -6.18 -17.78 -5.20
C LEU A 43 -7.15 -17.77 -6.40
N THR A 44 -7.85 -16.66 -6.62
CA THR A 44 -8.75 -16.48 -7.76
C THR A 44 -7.99 -16.48 -9.08
N SER A 45 -6.82 -15.84 -9.14
CA SER A 45 -6.01 -15.76 -10.37
C SER A 45 -5.49 -17.13 -10.83
N ILE A 46 -5.27 -18.07 -9.90
CA ILE A 46 -4.90 -19.46 -10.21
C ILE A 46 -6.07 -20.19 -10.88
N GLN A 47 -7.31 -19.92 -10.43
CA GLN A 47 -8.51 -20.57 -10.94
C GLN A 47 -8.98 -20.00 -12.29
N LEU A 48 -8.70 -18.73 -12.56
CA LEU A 48 -9.13 -18.05 -13.79
C LEU A 48 -8.18 -18.27 -14.96
N ASP A 49 -8.78 -18.34 -16.15
CA ASP A 49 -8.08 -18.24 -17.42
C ASP A 49 -7.37 -16.90 -17.56
N ARG A 50 -6.23 -16.88 -18.27
CA ARG A 50 -5.40 -15.68 -18.41
C ARG A 50 -6.15 -14.45 -18.95
N LYS A 51 -7.12 -14.66 -19.84
CA LYS A 51 -7.93 -13.59 -20.46
C LYS A 51 -8.93 -12.95 -19.48
N GLU A 52 -9.24 -13.64 -18.38
CA GLU A 52 -10.25 -13.23 -17.39
C GLU A 52 -9.61 -12.58 -16.16
N ARG A 53 -8.29 -12.77 -15.98
CA ARG A 53 -7.52 -12.14 -14.90
C ARG A 53 -7.47 -10.62 -15.11
N ARG A 54 -7.82 -9.89 -14.06
CA ARG A 54 -7.70 -8.43 -14.01
C ARG A 54 -6.85 -8.02 -12.80
N ALA A 55 -6.52 -6.73 -12.72
CA ALA A 55 -5.80 -6.20 -11.59
C ALA A 55 -6.59 -6.40 -10.29
N MET A 56 -5.88 -6.58 -9.17
CA MET A 56 -6.50 -6.81 -7.85
C MET A 56 -7.51 -5.73 -7.46
N THR A 57 -7.18 -4.46 -7.74
CA THR A 57 -8.04 -3.30 -7.46
C THR A 57 -9.32 -3.29 -8.31
N GLU A 58 -9.29 -3.87 -9.51
CA GLU A 58 -10.48 -4.00 -10.37
C GLU A 58 -11.38 -5.17 -9.94
N MET A 59 -10.78 -6.29 -9.52
CA MET A 59 -11.53 -7.49 -9.14
C MET A 59 -12.11 -7.42 -7.73
N PHE A 60 -11.37 -6.79 -6.82
CA PHE A 60 -11.68 -6.72 -5.39
C PHE A 60 -11.46 -5.29 -4.90
N PRO A 61 -12.33 -4.34 -5.29
CA PRO A 61 -12.16 -2.93 -4.92
C PRO A 61 -12.35 -2.74 -3.41
N LEU A 62 -11.49 -1.94 -2.78
CA LEU A 62 -11.64 -1.55 -1.38
C LEU A 62 -12.23 -0.13 -1.26
N PRO A 63 -13.04 0.16 -0.24
CA PRO A 63 -13.76 1.45 -0.12
C PRO A 63 -12.87 2.69 -0.10
N TRP A 64 -11.63 2.57 0.37
CA TRP A 64 -10.67 3.67 0.51
C TRP A 64 -9.80 3.91 -0.73
N GLU A 65 -9.98 3.14 -1.80
CA GLU A 65 -9.19 3.31 -3.04
C GLU A 65 -9.77 4.37 -3.98
N THR A 66 -10.99 4.83 -3.71
CA THR A 66 -11.71 5.84 -4.50
C THR A 66 -10.97 7.18 -4.58
N GLU A 67 -10.00 7.42 -3.68
CA GLU A 67 -9.24 8.67 -3.59
C GLU A 67 -7.87 8.59 -4.28
N ALA A 68 -7.38 7.40 -4.64
CA ALA A 68 -6.04 7.18 -5.15
C ALA A 68 -6.03 6.79 -6.63
N THR A 69 -6.54 7.66 -7.50
CA THR A 69 -6.39 7.49 -8.96
C THR A 69 -5.59 8.63 -9.58
N GLU A 70 -4.42 8.94 -9.01
CA GLU A 70 -3.31 9.40 -9.84
C GLU A 70 -2.49 8.16 -10.21
N THR A 71 -2.95 7.44 -11.24
CA THR A 71 -2.06 6.49 -11.92
C THR A 71 -0.85 7.28 -12.40
N PRO A 72 0.37 7.00 -11.91
CA PRO A 72 1.56 7.65 -12.46
C PRO A 72 1.59 7.39 -13.96
N GLU A 73 1.78 8.47 -14.72
CA GLU A 73 1.73 8.44 -16.17
C GLU A 73 2.63 7.30 -16.69
N PRO A 74 2.11 6.41 -17.54
CA PRO A 74 2.85 5.24 -17.96
C PRO A 74 4.12 5.68 -18.70
N LEU A 75 5.29 5.38 -18.11
CA LEU A 75 6.59 5.67 -18.71
C LEU A 75 6.60 5.24 -20.18
N THR A 76 7.08 6.15 -21.03
CA THR A 76 7.29 5.89 -22.46
C THR A 76 8.28 4.76 -22.66
N MET A 77 8.26 4.13 -23.85
CA MET A 77 9.19 3.04 -24.17
C MET A 77 10.66 3.47 -24.06
N GLN A 78 10.97 4.75 -24.28
CA GLN A 78 12.31 5.31 -24.16
C GLN A 78 12.75 5.39 -22.70
N GLU A 79 11.91 5.95 -21.82
CA GLU A 79 12.20 6.05 -20.38
C GLU A 79 12.34 4.68 -19.72
N ARG A 80 11.54 3.70 -20.16
CA ARG A 80 11.69 2.30 -19.72
C ARG A 80 13.06 1.74 -20.07
N ARG A 81 13.53 1.97 -21.30
CA ARG A 81 14.87 1.53 -21.76
C ARG A 81 15.97 2.21 -20.98
N GLU A 82 15.84 3.50 -20.69
CA GLU A 82 16.82 4.25 -19.89
C GLU A 82 16.87 3.77 -18.43
N ARG A 83 15.73 3.47 -17.83
CA ARG A 83 15.66 2.90 -16.47
C ARG A 83 16.38 1.55 -16.40
N ILE A 84 16.14 0.67 -17.38
CA ILE A 84 16.82 -0.63 -17.46
C ILE A 84 18.33 -0.44 -17.63
N LYS A 85 18.78 0.47 -18.51
CA LYS A 85 20.20 0.78 -18.68
C LYS A 85 20.85 1.29 -17.39
N ARG A 86 20.17 2.16 -16.64
CA ARG A 86 20.67 2.68 -15.35
C ARG A 86 20.87 1.56 -14.34
N ILE A 87 19.89 0.66 -14.19
CA ILE A 87 19.96 -0.48 -13.27
C ILE A 87 21.12 -1.41 -13.64
N LEU A 88 21.25 -1.77 -14.92
CA LEU A 88 22.32 -2.66 -15.41
C LEU A 88 23.72 -2.04 -15.30
N ASN A 89 23.83 -0.72 -15.35
CA ASN A 89 25.11 -0.03 -15.20
C ASN A 89 25.49 0.17 -13.72
N ALA A 90 24.51 0.35 -12.83
CA ALA A 90 24.73 0.39 -11.40
C ALA A 90 25.27 -0.96 -10.88
N SER A 91 24.65 -2.08 -11.28
CA SER A 91 25.08 -3.42 -10.86
C SER A 91 26.51 -3.76 -11.32
N LYS A 92 26.94 -3.26 -12.49
CA LYS A 92 28.31 -3.45 -13.00
C LYS A 92 29.36 -2.62 -12.27
N HIS A 93 28.94 -1.56 -11.58
CA HIS A 93 29.84 -0.72 -10.81
C HIS A 93 30.14 -1.33 -9.43
N ASP A 94 29.19 -2.09 -8.89
CA ASP A 94 29.32 -2.84 -7.62
C ASP A 94 30.17 -4.12 -7.78
N GLU A 95 30.20 -4.75 -8.96
CA GLU A 95 31.04 -5.95 -9.23
C GLU A 95 32.54 -5.65 -9.46
N LYS A 96 32.93 -4.37 -9.55
CA LYS A 96 34.31 -3.95 -9.85
C LYS A 96 35.07 -3.35 -8.65
N GLN A 97 34.49 -3.38 -7.45
CA GLN A 97 35.17 -3.13 -6.19
C GLN A 97 35.47 -4.45 -5.48
#